data_AF-A0A950NDP1-F1
#
_entry.id   AF-A0A950NDP1-F1
#
_cell.length_a   1.000
_cell.length_b   1.000
_cell.length_c   1.000
_cell.angle_alpha   90.00
_cell.angle_beta   90.00
_cell.angle_gamma   90.00
#
_symmetry.space_group_name_H-M   'P 1'
#
loop_
_entity.id
_entity.type
_entity.pdbx_description
1 polymer ?
#
loop_
_entity_poly.entity_id
_entity_poly.type
_entity_poly.pdbx_seq_one_letter_code
_entity_poly.pdbx_strand_id
1 'polypeptide(L)' 'QALVDKVLETVPGRAVDAELEMKGGRLRAEIKILGPDGLREIKVDAGTGEILSTETKGKDR' A
#
# COMPACT_ATOMS: atom_id res chain seq x y z
N GLN A 1 9.33 -9.22 -9.63
CA GLN A 1 8.12 -8.40 -9.78
C GLN A 1 8.18 -7.29 -8.75
N ALA A 2 7.86 -6.03 -9.11
CA ALA A 2 7.92 -4.95 -8.14
C ALA A 2 6.81 -5.10 -7.11
N LEU A 3 7.07 -4.70 -5.86
CA LEU A 3 6.10 -4.81 -4.76
C LEU A 3 4.78 -4.11 -5.09
N VAL A 4 4.86 -2.95 -5.76
CA VAL A 4 3.71 -2.17 -6.20
C VAL A 4 2.86 -2.95 -7.20
N ASP A 5 3.47 -3.64 -8.16
CA ASP A 5 2.73 -4.45 -9.14
C ASP A 5 1.96 -5.58 -8.44
N LYS A 6 2.60 -6.27 -7.48
CA LYS A 6 1.97 -7.34 -6.70
C LYS A 6 0.74 -6.84 -5.95
N VAL A 7 0.81 -5.64 -5.39
CA VAL A 7 -0.35 -5.03 -4.71
C VAL A 7 -1.44 -4.68 -5.71
N LEU A 8 -1.09 -4.11 -6.87
CA LEU A 8 -2.05 -3.74 -7.91
C LEU A 8 -2.79 -4.93 -8.55
N GLU A 9 -2.25 -6.14 -8.45
CA GLU A 9 -2.96 -7.37 -8.82
C GLU A 9 -4.18 -7.66 -7.91
N THR A 10 -4.15 -7.16 -6.67
CA THR A 10 -5.20 -7.38 -5.66
C THR A 10 -6.03 -6.14 -5.36
N VAL A 11 -5.43 -4.95 -5.49
CA VAL A 11 -6.07 -3.67 -5.20
C VAL A 11 -6.19 -2.88 -6.50
N PRO A 12 -7.37 -2.86 -7.15
CA PRO A 12 -7.55 -2.15 -8.40
C PRO A 12 -7.43 -0.63 -8.16
N GLY A 13 -6.68 0.03 -9.04
CA GLY A 13 -6.48 1.47 -9.02
C GLY A 13 -5.13 1.85 -9.64
N ARG A 14 -4.69 3.07 -9.36
CA ARG A 14 -3.38 3.57 -9.76
C ARG A 14 -2.55 3.86 -8.52
N ALA A 15 -1.37 3.24 -8.41
CA ALA A 15 -0.40 3.64 -7.41
C ALA A 15 0.05 5.08 -7.69
N VAL A 16 -0.12 5.95 -6.70
CA VAL A 16 0.24 7.37 -6.76
C VAL A 16 1.42 7.71 -5.86
N ASP A 17 1.68 6.87 -4.87
CA ASP A 17 2.81 7.02 -3.94
C ASP A 17 3.26 5.66 -3.41
N ALA A 18 4.54 5.54 -3.09
CA ALA A 18 5.14 4.33 -2.53
C ALA A 18 6.34 4.72 -1.67
N GLU A 19 6.22 4.55 -0.36
CA GLU A 19 7.26 4.85 0.61
C GLU A 19 7.76 3.56 1.29
N LEU A 20 9.07 3.43 1.45
CA LEU A 20 9.70 2.34 2.19
C LEU A 20 10.16 2.87 3.55
N GLU A 21 9.71 2.21 4.61
CA GLU A 21 10.04 2.58 5.98
C GLU A 21 10.57 1.35 6.74
N MET A 22 11.60 1.55 7.56
CA MET A 22 12.12 0.52 8.45
C MET A 22 11.59 0.74 9.87
N LYS A 23 10.69 -0.13 10.31
CA LYS A 23 10.02 0.00 11.62
C LYS A 23 10.30 -1.22 12.49
N GLY A 24 11.00 -1.00 13.61
CA GLY A 24 11.34 -2.07 14.56
C GLY A 24 12.18 -3.20 13.95
N GLY A 25 13.11 -2.85 13.06
CA GLY A 25 13.97 -3.82 12.36
C GLY A 25 13.31 -4.57 11.19
N ARG A 26 12.06 -4.22 10.84
CA ARG A 26 11.36 -4.80 9.68
C ARG A 26 11.15 -3.74 8.60
N LEU A 27 11.43 -4.11 7.36
CA LEU A 27 11.18 -3.25 6.21
C LEU A 27 9.69 -3.34 5.84
N ARG A 28 9.04 -2.19 5.77
CA ARG A 28 7.64 -2.04 5.39
C ARG A 28 7.55 -1.12 4.20
N ALA A 29 6.56 -1.34 3.36
CA ALA A 29 6.17 -0.42 2.31
C ALA A 29 4.77 0.11 2.60
N GLU A 30 4.57 1.40 2.40
CA GLU A 30 3.26 2.03 2.35
C GLU A 30 3.00 2.46 0.91
N ILE A 31 1.97 1.91 0.29
CA ILE A 31 1.60 2.18 -1.09
C ILE A 31 0.25 2.88 -1.09
N LYS A 32 0.21 4.09 -1.66
CA LYS A 32 -1.04 4.86 -1.81
C LYS A 32 -1.61 4.59 -3.19
N ILE A 33 -2.84 4.09 -3.24
CA ILE A 33 -3.54 3.73 -4.47
C ILE A 33 -4.78 4.58 -4.61
N LEU A 34 -4.87 5.33 -5.71
CA LEU A 34 -6.07 6.06 -6.07
C LEU A 34 -7.01 5.13 -6.86
N GLY A 35 -8.13 4.79 -6.24
CA GLY A 35 -9.21 4.02 -6.84
C GLY A 35 -10.45 4.89 -7.10
N PRO A 36 -11.52 4.31 -7.69
CA PRO A 36 -12.78 5.01 -7.93
C PRO A 36 -13.44 5.49 -6.62
N ASP A 37 -13.23 4.77 -5.52
CA ASP A 37 -13.78 5.08 -4.20
C ASP A 37 -12.92 6.09 -3.39
N GLY A 38 -11.80 6.55 -3.97
CA GLY A 38 -10.86 7.46 -3.32
C GLY A 38 -9.49 6.85 -3.06
N LEU A 39 -8.73 7.48 -2.15
CA LEU A 39 -7.36 7.08 -1.83
C LEU A 39 -7.35 5.93 -0.82
N ARG A 40 -6.60 4.88 -1.13
CA ARG A 40 -6.34 3.74 -0.23
C ARG A 40 -4.87 3.71 0.13
N GLU A 41 -4.58 3.49 1.40
CA GLU A 41 -3.25 3.32 1.95
C GLU A 41 -3.05 1.83 2.26
N ILE A 42 -2.09 1.22 1.58
CA ILE A 42 -1.81 -0.22 1.68
C ILE A 42 -0.44 -0.41 2.33
N LYS A 43 -0.43 -1.01 3.52
CA LYS A 43 0.79 -1.33 4.26
C LYS A 43 1.18 -2.77 3.95
N VAL A 44 2.43 -2.99 3.55
CA VAL A 44 2.95 -4.28 3.08
C VAL A 44 4.27 -4.58 3.77
N ASP A 45 4.53 -5.83 4.13
CA ASP A 45 5.86 -6.28 4.51
C ASP A 45 6.74 -6.29 3.25
N ALA A 46 7.80 -5.49 3.21
CA ALA A 46 8.62 -5.35 2.01
C ALA A 46 9.59 -6.54 1.82
N GLY A 47 9.78 -7.38 2.85
CA GLY A 47 10.60 -8.59 2.77
C GLY A 47 9.83 -9.79 2.18
N THR A 48 8.55 -9.94 2.53
CA THR A 48 7.70 -11.05 2.04
C THR A 48 6.69 -10.64 0.96
N GLY A 49 6.38 -9.35 0.89
CA GLY A 49 5.32 -8.81 0.04
C GLY A 49 3.91 -9.14 0.54
N GLU A 50 3.74 -9.43 1.83
CA GLU A 50 2.43 -9.67 2.45
C GLU A 50 1.74 -8.35 2.82
N ILE A 51 0.45 -8.23 2.47
CA ILE A 51 -0.36 -7.07 2.85
C ILE A 51 -0.66 -7.15 4.34
N LEU A 52 -0.17 -6.17 5.10
CA LEU A 52 -0.33 -6.07 6.55
C LEU A 52 -1.61 -5.30 6.93
N SER A 53 -1.97 -4.28 6.15
CA SER A 53 -3.19 -3.48 6.37
C SER A 53 -3.62 -2.74 5.12
N THR A 54 -4.93 -2.49 5.02
CA THR A 54 -5.54 -1.70 3.95
C THR A 54 -6.51 -0.70 4.57
N GLU A 55 -6.24 0.59 4.45
CA GLU A 55 -7.09 1.66 4.98
C GLU A 55 -7.56 2.56 3.85
N THR A 56 -8.86 2.83 3.78
CA THR A 56 -9.37 3.85 2.86
C THR A 56 -9.26 5.20 3.56
N LYS A 57 -8.48 6.12 2.99
CA LYS A 57 -8.39 7.50 3.45
C LYS A 57 -9.63 8.26 2.98
N GLY A 58 -10.77 7.92 3.58
CA GLY A 58 -11.99 8.70 3.52
C GLY A 58 -11.87 9.82 4.55
N LYS A 59 -12.03 11.07 4.10
CA LYS A 59 -12.09 12.27 4.93
C LYS A 59 -13.05 12.00 6.10
N ASP A 60 -12.52 11.83 7.31
CA ASP A 60 -13.30 11.80 8.55
C ASP A 60 -14.20 13.04 8.51
N ARG A 61 -15.52 12.79 8.55
CA ARG A 61 -16.55 13.72 8.12
C ARG A 61 -17.04 14.56 9.28
#